data_AF-A0A8H5KLA7-F1
#
_entry.id   AF-A0A8H5KLA7-F1
#
_cell.length_a   1.000
_cell.length_b   1.000
_cell.length_c   1.000
_cell.angle_alpha   90.00
_cell.angle_beta   90.00
_cell.angle_gamma   90.00
#
_symmetry.space_group_name_H-M   'P 1'
#
loop_
_entity.id
_entity.type
_entity.pdbx_description
1 polymer ?
#
loop_
_entity_poly.entity_id
_entity_poly.type
_entity_poly.pdbx_seq_one_letter_code
_entity_poly.pdbx_strand_id
1 'polypeptide(L)'
;MSFLNLESTKNLEQWLQRINNFDMPRNNWRWFRVLVNLALMKVLGSDKDKARQAMDADFELLDQFYVGERWSSDGVWGDNRKQADYYSGSFAIQFAQILYVHCAVDDEKRVAKYRQQAMEFASEYWRYFDTNGAAIPFGRSMTYRFSCGAFWSALALSGIQSSESRLNLGIIKGLLLRHRRWWAKQTDIFNSDGTMNIGYAYPNMYMSEDYNSRQSVYWCLKSFVVLGLPSDHPFWTVQEEPHPIYALNPTARHPDTAWLFPAPHQIVCHSEEHHYLLSAGQMTTQMFKAREAKYGKFAYSSAFGYSIPTGVELHQIAPESTLTVKLDDDGPWRVRSQPFDVRFDTIPIHSAKGRGHLPSITSKWRPVKSLDLTIQTTLVPLTYH
;
A
#
# COMPACT_ATOMS: atom_id res chain seq x y z
N MET A 1 37.68 -0.67 3.60
CA MET A 1 38.08 -1.43 4.81
C MET A 1 36.99 -2.46 5.07
N SER A 2 37.32 -3.75 5.21
CA SER A 2 36.34 -4.73 5.70
C SER A 2 36.15 -4.50 7.20
N PHE A 3 34.93 -4.17 7.63
CA PHE A 3 34.61 -4.00 9.05
C PHE A 3 34.60 -5.33 9.83
N LEU A 4 34.68 -6.47 9.13
CA LEU A 4 34.65 -7.81 9.72
C LEU A 4 35.96 -8.55 9.44
N ASN A 5 36.48 -9.23 10.47
CA ASN A 5 37.56 -10.21 10.31
C ASN A 5 37.02 -11.52 9.70
N LEU A 6 37.92 -12.45 9.35
CA LEU A 6 37.55 -13.70 8.66
C LEU A 6 36.58 -14.56 9.49
N GLU A 7 36.83 -14.67 10.79
CA GLU A 7 35.98 -15.43 11.71
C GLU A 7 34.58 -14.82 11.80
N SER A 8 34.47 -13.49 11.94
CA SER A 8 33.20 -12.77 12.02
C SER A 8 32.42 -12.89 10.71
N THR A 9 33.12 -12.85 9.57
CA THR A 9 32.51 -13.07 8.24
C THR A 9 31.91 -14.47 8.15
N LYS A 10 32.66 -15.49 8.57
CA LYS A 10 32.19 -16.88 8.59
C LYS A 10 31.02 -17.09 9.54
N ASN A 11 31.05 -16.48 10.73
CA ASN A 11 29.96 -16.56 11.70
C ASN A 11 28.68 -15.90 11.16
N LEU A 12 28.80 -14.74 10.51
CA LEU A 12 27.68 -14.05 9.87
C LEU A 12 27.08 -14.89 8.74
N GLU A 13 27.94 -15.47 7.89
CA GLU A 13 27.53 -16.37 6.81
C GLU A 13 26.73 -17.56 7.36
N GLN A 14 27.29 -18.29 8.33
CA GLN A 14 26.62 -19.44 8.95
C GLN A 14 25.28 -19.06 9.60
N TRP A 15 25.23 -17.91 10.27
CA TRP A 15 24.00 -17.42 10.89
C TRP A 15 22.92 -17.10 9.85
N LEU A 16 23.28 -16.40 8.77
CA LEU A 16 22.34 -16.06 7.68
C LEU A 16 21.87 -17.29 6.92
N GLN A 17 22.73 -18.27 6.67
CA GLN A 17 22.36 -19.53 5.99
C GLN A 17 21.21 -20.27 6.68
N ARG A 18 21.03 -20.10 8.00
CA ARG A 18 19.95 -20.75 8.75
C ARG A 18 18.56 -20.38 8.25
N ILE A 19 18.37 -19.24 7.57
CA ILE A 19 17.07 -18.84 7.02
C ILE A 19 16.49 -19.88 6.06
N ASN A 20 17.36 -20.64 5.40
CA ASN A 20 16.99 -21.66 4.42
C ASN A 20 16.44 -22.94 5.07
N ASN A 21 16.60 -23.11 6.39
CA ASN A 21 16.15 -24.29 7.12
C ASN A 21 14.72 -24.16 7.67
N PHE A 22 14.08 -23.00 7.47
CA PHE A 22 12.73 -22.74 7.97
C PHE A 22 11.70 -22.80 6.83
N ASP A 23 10.55 -23.40 7.14
CA ASP A 23 9.38 -23.23 6.30
C ASP A 23 8.83 -21.82 6.50
N MET A 24 8.68 -21.09 5.39
CA MET A 24 8.31 -19.69 5.39
C MET A 24 6.81 -19.56 5.11
N PRO A 25 6.09 -18.61 5.72
CA PRO A 25 4.69 -18.41 5.39
C PRO A 25 4.53 -17.97 3.92
N ARG A 26 3.36 -18.22 3.33
CA ARG A 26 3.04 -17.88 1.93
C ARG A 26 2.66 -16.40 1.78
N ASN A 27 3.58 -15.50 2.17
CA ASN A 27 3.41 -14.04 2.14
C ASN A 27 4.76 -13.34 1.88
N ASN A 28 4.83 -12.03 2.10
CA ASN A 28 6.02 -11.18 1.93
C ASN A 28 7.28 -11.70 2.60
N TRP A 29 7.19 -12.61 3.59
CA TRP A 29 8.36 -13.13 4.27
C TRP A 29 9.33 -13.83 3.32
N ARG A 30 8.84 -14.34 2.18
CA ARG A 30 9.70 -14.89 1.12
C ARG A 30 10.76 -13.88 0.65
N TRP A 31 10.45 -12.58 0.64
CA TRP A 31 11.42 -11.54 0.30
C TRP A 31 12.59 -11.46 1.28
N PHE A 32 12.40 -11.76 2.57
CA PHE A 32 13.53 -11.79 3.51
C PHE A 32 14.52 -12.89 3.13
N ARG A 33 14.01 -14.08 2.80
CA ARG A 33 14.85 -15.20 2.37
C ARG A 33 15.54 -14.90 1.04
N VAL A 34 14.84 -14.28 0.10
CA VAL A 34 15.44 -13.80 -1.16
C VAL A 34 16.58 -12.82 -0.90
N LEU A 35 16.35 -11.75 -0.13
CA LEU A 35 17.37 -10.72 0.12
C LEU A 35 18.56 -11.25 0.93
N VAL A 36 18.33 -12.19 1.87
CA VAL A 36 19.41 -12.85 2.61
C VAL A 36 20.26 -13.72 1.68
N ASN A 37 19.65 -14.53 0.81
CA ASN A 37 20.41 -15.35 -0.14
C ASN A 37 21.15 -14.49 -1.19
N LEU A 38 20.57 -13.36 -1.59
CA LEU A 38 21.25 -12.38 -2.43
C LEU A 38 22.51 -11.83 -1.74
N ALA A 39 22.42 -11.49 -0.45
CA ALA A 39 23.58 -11.03 0.33
C ALA A 39 24.64 -12.12 0.54
N LEU A 40 24.22 -13.36 0.85
CA LEU A 40 25.11 -14.53 0.95
C LEU A 40 25.90 -14.72 -0.34
N MET A 41 25.22 -14.68 -1.48
CA MET A 41 25.81 -14.85 -2.81
C MET A 41 26.75 -13.70 -3.19
N LYS A 42 26.34 -12.45 -2.98
CA LYS A 42 27.04 -11.26 -3.51
C LYS A 42 28.10 -10.68 -2.60
N VAL A 43 27.92 -10.79 -1.29
CA VAL A 43 28.78 -10.11 -0.30
C VAL A 43 29.63 -11.12 0.46
N LEU A 44 29.08 -12.29 0.80
CA LEU A 44 29.75 -13.27 1.65
C LEU A 44 30.38 -14.43 0.87
N GLY A 45 30.23 -14.45 -0.45
CA GLY A 45 30.89 -15.44 -1.32
C GLY A 45 30.37 -16.87 -1.15
N SER A 46 29.18 -17.05 -0.59
CA SER A 46 28.55 -18.36 -0.46
C SER A 46 28.27 -19.00 -1.83
N ASP A 47 28.07 -20.32 -1.82
CA ASP A 47 27.70 -21.13 -2.99
C ASP A 47 26.51 -20.50 -3.75
N LYS A 48 26.81 -20.01 -4.97
CA LYS A 48 25.84 -19.28 -5.78
C LYS A 48 24.69 -20.15 -6.24
N ASP A 49 24.95 -21.42 -6.53
CA ASP A 49 23.93 -22.33 -7.06
C ASP A 49 22.93 -22.70 -5.97
N LYS A 50 23.41 -22.96 -4.75
CA LYS A 50 22.52 -23.18 -3.59
C LYS A 50 21.69 -21.95 -3.26
N ALA A 51 22.30 -20.77 -3.26
CA ALA A 51 21.60 -19.52 -2.98
C ALA A 51 20.52 -19.25 -4.04
N ARG A 52 20.82 -19.46 -5.32
CA ARG A 52 19.86 -19.33 -6.43
C ARG A 52 18.70 -20.31 -6.30
N GLN A 53 19.00 -21.59 -6.07
CA GLN A 53 17.97 -22.61 -5.87
C GLN A 53 17.01 -22.25 -4.73
N ALA A 54 17.53 -21.72 -3.62
CA ALA A 54 16.70 -21.26 -2.50
C ALA A 54 15.79 -20.08 -2.88
N MET A 55 16.25 -19.18 -3.77
CA MET A 55 15.47 -18.04 -4.26
C MET A 55 14.43 -18.42 -5.31
N ASP A 56 14.72 -19.38 -6.20
CA ASP A 56 13.83 -19.73 -7.32
C ASP A 56 12.45 -20.18 -6.85
N ALA A 57 12.38 -21.06 -5.84
CA ALA A 57 11.11 -21.49 -5.26
C ALA A 57 10.33 -20.34 -4.59
N ASP A 58 11.04 -19.37 -4.01
CA ASP A 58 10.40 -18.17 -3.47
C ASP A 58 9.91 -17.24 -4.58
N PHE A 59 10.66 -17.09 -5.67
CA PHE A 59 10.25 -16.31 -6.81
C PHE A 59 9.01 -16.88 -7.49
N GLU A 60 8.92 -18.21 -7.67
CA GLU A 60 7.73 -18.86 -8.22
C GLU A 60 6.47 -18.56 -7.41
N LEU A 61 6.59 -18.50 -6.08
CA LEU A 61 5.48 -18.13 -5.21
C LEU A 61 5.20 -16.62 -5.25
N LEU A 62 6.25 -15.78 -5.17
CA LEU A 62 6.14 -14.32 -5.21
C LEU A 62 5.56 -13.82 -6.53
N ASP A 63 5.84 -14.50 -7.64
CA ASP A 63 5.29 -14.16 -8.95
C ASP A 63 3.76 -14.33 -9.00
N GLN A 64 3.17 -15.18 -8.14
CA GLN A 64 1.72 -15.34 -7.99
C GLN A 64 1.06 -14.19 -7.19
N PHE A 65 1.85 -13.30 -6.59
CA PHE A 65 1.32 -12.18 -5.80
C PHE A 65 1.00 -10.96 -6.67
N TYR A 66 1.43 -10.95 -7.93
CA TYR A 66 1.04 -9.94 -8.89
C TYR A 66 -0.43 -10.16 -9.28
N VAL A 67 -1.28 -9.19 -8.96
CA VAL A 67 -2.73 -9.27 -9.17
C VAL A 67 -3.09 -8.97 -10.64
N GLY A 68 -2.15 -8.40 -11.39
CA GLY A 68 -2.42 -7.81 -12.70
C GLY A 68 -2.69 -6.31 -12.55
N GLU A 69 -2.74 -5.64 -13.71
CA GLU A 69 -2.98 -4.20 -13.80
C GLU A 69 -2.17 -3.39 -12.80
N ARG A 70 -0.86 -3.65 -12.72
CA ARG A 70 0.12 -2.85 -11.96
C ARG A 70 0.11 -3.09 -10.44
N TRP A 71 -0.79 -3.91 -9.89
CA TRP A 71 -0.92 -4.12 -8.44
C TRP A 71 -0.38 -5.46 -7.94
N SER A 72 0.02 -5.48 -6.68
CA SER A 72 0.45 -6.69 -5.96
C SER A 72 -0.29 -6.83 -4.63
N SER A 73 -0.47 -8.07 -4.18
CA SER A 73 -1.02 -8.44 -2.89
C SER A 73 0.03 -9.09 -2.00
N ASP A 74 -0.13 -9.03 -0.68
CA ASP A 74 0.72 -9.78 0.25
C ASP A 74 0.25 -11.24 0.38
N GLY A 75 0.41 -12.01 -0.69
CA GLY A 75 -0.14 -13.36 -0.84
C GLY A 75 -1.02 -13.48 -2.09
N VAL A 76 -1.32 -14.73 -2.46
CA VAL A 76 -2.16 -15.03 -3.63
C VAL A 76 -3.54 -14.37 -3.46
N TRP A 77 -3.94 -13.62 -4.47
CA TRP A 77 -5.25 -12.97 -4.54
C TRP A 77 -6.35 -14.01 -4.70
N GLY A 78 -7.44 -13.90 -3.93
CA GLY A 78 -8.56 -14.83 -4.00
C GLY A 78 -9.61 -14.58 -2.92
N ASP A 79 -10.52 -15.53 -2.72
CA ASP A 79 -11.68 -15.35 -1.83
C ASP A 79 -11.34 -15.18 -0.35
N ASN A 80 -10.12 -15.54 0.05
CA ASN A 80 -9.63 -15.34 1.41
C ASN A 80 -8.81 -14.04 1.58
N ARG A 81 -8.39 -13.43 0.48
CA ARG A 81 -7.46 -12.29 0.48
C ARG A 81 -7.59 -11.47 -0.80
N LYS A 82 -8.12 -10.27 -0.65
CA LYS A 82 -8.18 -9.23 -1.68
C LYS A 82 -7.60 -7.96 -1.07
N GLN A 83 -6.28 -7.95 -0.87
CA GLN A 83 -5.54 -6.90 -0.16
C GLN A 83 -4.52 -6.27 -1.10
N ALA A 84 -4.90 -5.16 -1.73
CA ALA A 84 -4.00 -4.29 -2.48
C ALA A 84 -4.01 -2.92 -1.79
N ASP A 85 -3.11 -2.78 -0.82
CA ASP A 85 -3.05 -1.64 0.10
C ASP A 85 -1.62 -1.06 0.16
N TYR A 86 -1.38 -0.10 1.06
CA TYR A 86 -0.05 0.47 1.24
C TYR A 86 0.99 -0.55 1.70
N TYR A 87 0.58 -1.64 2.38
CA TYR A 87 1.51 -2.67 2.82
C TYR A 87 2.13 -3.35 1.62
N SER A 88 1.32 -3.92 0.73
CA SER A 88 1.85 -4.56 -0.48
C SER A 88 2.43 -3.54 -1.46
N GLY A 89 1.74 -2.42 -1.66
CA GLY A 89 2.08 -1.42 -2.67
C GLY A 89 3.27 -0.52 -2.33
N SER A 90 3.62 -0.32 -1.05
CA SER A 90 4.63 0.69 -0.71
C SER A 90 5.78 0.26 0.18
N PHE A 91 5.54 -0.60 1.18
CA PHE A 91 6.58 -0.88 2.19
C PHE A 91 6.88 -2.37 2.43
N ALA A 92 6.25 -3.28 1.68
CA ALA A 92 6.58 -4.70 1.66
C ALA A 92 6.92 -5.23 0.27
N ILE A 93 5.92 -5.53 -0.59
CA ILE A 93 6.16 -6.27 -1.84
C ILE A 93 6.89 -5.41 -2.88
N GLN A 94 6.27 -4.30 -3.31
CA GLN A 94 6.88 -3.39 -4.30
C GLN A 94 8.21 -2.82 -3.81
N PHE A 95 8.29 -2.49 -2.51
CA PHE A 95 9.54 -2.05 -1.89
C PHE A 95 10.67 -3.08 -2.02
N ALA A 96 10.39 -4.35 -1.71
CA ALA A 96 11.38 -5.41 -1.80
C ALA A 96 11.77 -5.72 -3.24
N GLN A 97 10.82 -5.64 -4.19
CA GLN A 97 11.11 -5.75 -5.63
C GLN A 97 12.07 -4.65 -6.11
N ILE A 98 11.85 -3.40 -5.70
CA ILE A 98 12.72 -2.29 -6.08
C ILE A 98 14.10 -2.42 -5.44
N LEU A 99 14.19 -2.83 -4.16
CA LEU A 99 15.47 -3.12 -3.54
C LEU A 99 16.20 -4.28 -4.24
N TYR A 100 15.47 -5.31 -4.68
CA TYR A 100 16.04 -6.37 -5.49
C TYR A 100 16.59 -5.83 -6.80
N VAL A 101 15.86 -4.96 -7.52
CA VAL A 101 16.36 -4.28 -8.72
C VAL A 101 17.67 -3.52 -8.46
N HIS A 102 17.76 -2.82 -7.33
CA HIS A 102 18.96 -2.09 -6.95
C HIS A 102 20.16 -3.01 -6.67
N CYS A 103 19.94 -4.16 -6.01
CA CYS A 103 21.00 -5.04 -5.55
C CYS A 103 21.38 -6.16 -6.53
N ALA A 104 20.46 -6.62 -7.39
CA ALA A 104 20.57 -7.83 -8.21
C ALA A 104 20.78 -7.53 -9.71
N VAL A 105 21.64 -6.57 -10.03
CA VAL A 105 21.88 -6.07 -11.41
C VAL A 105 22.27 -7.13 -12.47
N ASP A 106 22.66 -8.34 -12.04
CA ASP A 106 23.03 -9.49 -12.87
C ASP A 106 21.84 -10.43 -13.23
N ASP A 107 20.67 -10.28 -12.59
CA ASP A 107 19.44 -11.00 -12.99
C ASP A 107 18.64 -10.14 -13.99
N GLU A 108 19.13 -10.07 -15.23
CA GLU A 108 18.59 -9.19 -16.27
C GLU A 108 17.07 -9.36 -16.47
N LYS A 109 16.60 -10.61 -16.53
CA LYS A 109 15.20 -10.92 -16.82
C LYS A 109 14.28 -10.46 -15.69
N ARG A 110 14.62 -10.77 -14.44
CA ARG A 110 13.79 -10.42 -13.28
C ARG A 110 13.87 -8.93 -12.97
N VAL A 111 15.05 -8.34 -13.10
CA VAL A 111 15.26 -6.89 -12.96
C VAL A 111 14.43 -6.13 -13.98
N ALA A 112 14.43 -6.54 -15.25
CA ALA A 112 13.61 -5.91 -16.29
C ALA A 112 12.11 -6.00 -15.96
N LYS A 113 11.64 -7.18 -15.55
CA LYS A 113 10.25 -7.39 -15.13
C LYS A 113 9.85 -6.46 -13.97
N TYR A 114 10.61 -6.44 -12.89
CA TYR A 114 10.27 -5.62 -11.71
C TYR A 114 10.44 -4.12 -11.98
N ARG A 115 11.40 -3.72 -12.82
CA ARG A 115 11.51 -2.33 -13.28
C ARG A 115 10.24 -1.90 -14.02
N GLN A 116 9.78 -2.72 -14.96
CA GLN A 116 8.54 -2.45 -15.69
C GLN A 116 7.34 -2.35 -14.74
N GLN A 117 7.16 -3.33 -13.85
CA GLN A 117 6.06 -3.33 -12.87
C GLN A 117 6.10 -2.12 -11.93
N ALA A 118 7.30 -1.70 -11.49
CA ALA A 118 7.45 -0.51 -10.66
C ALA A 118 7.05 0.77 -11.42
N MET A 119 7.48 0.93 -12.68
CA MET A 119 7.09 2.08 -13.51
C MET A 119 5.58 2.12 -13.76
N GLU A 120 5.00 0.96 -14.07
CA GLU A 120 3.57 0.78 -14.23
C GLU A 120 2.84 1.19 -12.94
N PHE A 121 3.17 0.59 -11.79
CA PHE A 121 2.54 0.92 -10.52
C PHE A 121 2.68 2.41 -10.16
N ALA A 122 3.87 2.97 -10.37
CA ALA A 122 4.13 4.38 -10.10
C ALA A 122 3.20 5.31 -10.89
N SER A 123 2.81 4.92 -12.11
CA SER A 123 1.96 5.74 -13.01
C SER A 123 0.57 6.04 -12.44
N GLU A 124 0.10 5.24 -11.48
CA GLU A 124 -1.20 5.42 -10.83
C GLU A 124 -1.10 5.63 -9.32
N TYR A 125 -0.07 5.10 -8.66
CA TYR A 125 0.06 5.12 -7.20
C TYR A 125 0.10 6.53 -6.60
N TRP A 126 0.62 7.52 -7.32
CA TRP A 126 0.63 8.92 -6.86
C TRP A 126 -0.78 9.43 -6.56
N ARG A 127 -1.83 8.87 -7.18
CA ARG A 127 -3.23 9.22 -6.94
C ARG A 127 -3.71 8.85 -5.54
N TYR A 128 -2.97 8.08 -4.75
CA TYR A 128 -3.33 7.75 -3.36
C TYR A 128 -2.91 8.83 -2.35
N PHE A 129 -2.34 9.93 -2.86
CA PHE A 129 -1.88 11.06 -2.07
C PHE A 129 -2.57 12.34 -2.55
N ASP A 130 -2.96 13.15 -1.59
CA ASP A 130 -3.44 14.50 -1.86
C ASP A 130 -2.28 15.44 -2.24
N THR A 131 -2.62 16.55 -2.87
CA THR A 131 -1.75 17.66 -3.29
C THR A 131 -0.98 18.34 -2.15
N ASN A 132 -1.38 18.12 -0.90
CA ASN A 132 -0.65 18.55 0.30
C ASN A 132 0.28 17.46 0.89
N GLY A 133 0.20 16.22 0.39
CA GLY A 133 0.98 15.07 0.85
C GLY A 133 0.24 14.08 1.75
N ALA A 134 -1.01 14.34 2.14
CA ALA A 134 -1.80 13.40 2.93
C ALA A 134 -2.05 12.11 2.14
N ALA A 135 -1.83 10.95 2.75
CA ALA A 135 -2.24 9.67 2.17
C ALA A 135 -3.69 9.36 2.56
N ILE A 136 -4.47 8.72 1.69
CA ILE A 136 -5.77 8.18 2.06
C ILE A 136 -5.54 6.98 3.01
N PRO A 137 -6.01 6.99 4.27
CA PRO A 137 -5.76 5.88 5.19
C PRO A 137 -6.56 4.64 4.76
N PHE A 138 -5.89 3.61 4.24
CA PHE A 138 -6.56 2.42 3.73
C PHE A 138 -5.74 1.15 3.99
N GLY A 139 -6.40 0.10 4.48
CA GLY A 139 -5.80 -1.20 4.72
C GLY A 139 -5.06 -1.32 6.06
N ARG A 140 -4.25 -2.36 6.18
CA ARG A 140 -3.56 -2.72 7.42
C ARG A 140 -2.27 -1.91 7.62
N SER A 141 -1.70 -2.00 8.81
CA SER A 141 -0.39 -1.45 9.17
C SER A 141 -0.25 0.06 8.98
N MET A 142 -1.36 0.79 9.02
CA MET A 142 -1.33 2.25 8.89
C MET A 142 -0.62 2.96 10.07
N THR A 143 -0.36 2.24 11.16
CA THR A 143 0.53 2.70 12.26
C THR A 143 1.99 2.93 11.79
N TYR A 144 2.36 2.48 10.60
CA TYR A 144 3.66 2.74 9.99
C TYR A 144 3.71 4.11 9.28
N ARG A 145 2.57 4.82 9.19
CA ARG A 145 2.45 6.24 8.84
C ARG A 145 3.10 6.60 7.50
N PHE A 146 4.24 7.30 7.53
CA PHE A 146 4.94 7.73 6.33
C PHE A 146 5.67 6.60 5.59
N SER A 147 5.56 5.35 6.05
CA SER A 147 5.90 4.18 5.22
C SER A 147 5.10 4.16 3.92
N CYS A 148 3.93 4.81 3.83
CA CYS A 148 3.22 5.02 2.58
C CYS A 148 4.10 5.69 1.50
N GLY A 149 5.08 6.52 1.89
CA GLY A 149 6.05 7.09 0.95
C GLY A 149 7.26 6.21 0.61
N ALA A 150 7.37 4.99 1.16
CA ALA A 150 8.54 4.14 1.00
C ALA A 150 8.78 3.70 -0.45
N PHE A 151 7.71 3.50 -1.23
CA PHE A 151 7.81 3.25 -2.67
C PHE A 151 8.63 4.32 -3.39
N TRP A 152 8.29 5.60 -3.22
CA TRP A 152 8.97 6.72 -3.87
C TRP A 152 10.43 6.82 -3.47
N SER A 153 10.72 6.55 -2.18
CA SER A 153 12.08 6.51 -1.68
C SER A 153 12.91 5.38 -2.29
N ALA A 154 12.33 4.18 -2.43
CA ALA A 154 13.01 3.05 -3.06
C ALA A 154 13.19 3.29 -4.56
N LEU A 155 12.18 3.85 -5.24
CA LEU A 155 12.24 4.17 -6.66
C LEU A 155 13.39 5.15 -6.95
N ALA A 156 13.51 6.23 -6.17
CA ALA A 156 14.63 7.17 -6.26
C ALA A 156 15.99 6.47 -6.03
N LEU A 157 16.11 5.60 -5.02
CA LEU A 157 17.34 4.86 -4.71
C LEU A 157 17.75 3.91 -5.85
N SER A 158 16.78 3.25 -6.47
CA SER A 158 17.05 2.24 -7.51
C SER A 158 17.50 2.83 -8.85
N GLY A 159 17.31 4.14 -9.07
CA GLY A 159 17.60 4.78 -10.34
C GLY A 159 16.69 4.34 -11.50
N ILE A 160 15.55 3.69 -11.20
CA ILE A 160 14.55 3.36 -12.21
C ILE A 160 14.00 4.66 -12.79
N GLN A 161 14.19 4.84 -14.09
CA GLN A 161 13.68 5.96 -14.86
C GLN A 161 12.77 5.44 -15.97
N SER A 162 11.78 6.24 -16.35
CA SER A 162 10.94 5.98 -17.51
C SER A 162 10.98 7.19 -18.43
N SER A 163 11.14 6.94 -19.73
CA SER A 163 10.90 7.93 -20.78
C SER A 163 9.41 8.14 -21.05
N GLU A 164 8.56 7.17 -20.66
CA GLU A 164 7.13 7.13 -20.99
C GLU A 164 6.24 7.54 -19.82
N SER A 165 6.69 7.33 -18.58
CA SER A 165 5.94 7.76 -17.40
C SER A 165 6.22 9.24 -17.12
N ARG A 166 5.16 9.99 -16.78
CA ARG A 166 5.25 11.38 -16.29
C ARG A 166 5.87 11.45 -14.89
N LEU A 167 6.89 10.64 -14.58
CA LEU A 167 7.49 10.49 -13.26
C LEU A 167 8.99 10.66 -13.36
N ASN A 168 9.41 11.91 -13.62
CA ASN A 168 10.81 12.30 -13.52
C ASN A 168 11.25 12.38 -12.03
N LEU A 169 12.56 12.58 -11.83
CA LEU A 169 13.14 12.65 -10.49
C LEU A 169 12.58 13.80 -9.63
N GLY A 170 12.22 14.93 -10.25
CA GLY A 170 11.59 16.07 -9.58
C GLY A 170 10.20 15.75 -9.04
N ILE A 171 9.40 14.96 -9.79
CA ILE A 171 8.08 14.48 -9.35
C ILE A 171 8.22 13.46 -8.22
N ILE A 172 9.15 12.50 -8.34
CA ILE A 172 9.41 11.51 -7.28
C ILE A 172 9.85 12.22 -5.99
N LYS A 173 10.76 13.20 -6.10
CA LYS A 173 11.19 14.04 -4.98
C LYS A 173 10.01 14.83 -4.39
N GLY A 174 9.21 15.46 -5.24
CA GLY A 174 8.03 16.23 -4.84
C GLY A 174 7.00 15.38 -4.09
N LEU A 175 6.68 14.17 -4.57
CA LEU A 175 5.76 13.24 -3.90
C LEU A 175 6.30 12.80 -2.54
N LEU A 176 7.57 12.38 -2.48
CA LEU A 176 8.19 11.91 -1.24
C LEU A 176 8.29 13.01 -0.17
N LEU A 177 8.86 14.18 -0.53
CA LEU A 177 9.13 15.23 0.45
C LEU A 177 7.86 15.94 0.90
N ARG A 178 6.86 16.07 0.04
CA ARG A 178 5.54 16.59 0.42
C ARG A 178 4.84 15.69 1.42
N HIS A 179 4.84 14.37 1.18
CA HIS A 179 4.29 13.41 2.13
C HIS A 179 4.99 13.47 3.49
N ARG A 180 6.32 13.57 3.50
CA ARG A 180 7.09 13.74 4.75
C ARG A 180 6.76 15.05 5.46
N ARG A 181 6.67 16.17 4.73
CA ARG A 181 6.29 17.47 5.31
C ARG A 181 4.88 17.43 5.90
N TRP A 182 3.95 16.71 5.27
CA TRP A 182 2.61 16.51 5.85
C TRP A 182 2.69 15.75 7.19
N TRP A 183 3.45 14.66 7.25
CA TRP A 183 3.64 13.89 8.48
C TRP A 183 4.42 14.64 9.55
N ALA A 184 5.39 15.47 9.18
CA ALA A 184 6.15 16.29 10.11
C ALA A 184 5.29 17.35 10.85
N LYS A 185 4.12 17.68 10.30
CA LYS A 185 3.13 18.55 10.95
C LYS A 185 2.26 17.82 11.97
N GLN A 186 2.27 16.49 11.99
CA GLN A 186 1.48 15.69 12.93
C GLN A 186 2.27 15.53 14.23
N THR A 187 2.18 16.50 15.14
CA THR A 187 2.96 16.52 16.39
C THR A 187 2.61 15.38 17.34
N ASP A 188 1.37 14.88 17.27
CA ASP A 188 0.82 13.91 18.21
C ASP A 188 1.23 12.45 17.89
N ILE A 189 2.13 12.25 16.93
CA ILE A 189 2.68 10.92 16.59
C ILE A 189 3.82 10.48 17.52
N PHE A 190 4.29 11.38 18.38
CA PHE A 190 5.34 11.11 19.37
C PHE A 190 4.76 11.00 20.78
N ASN A 191 5.36 10.15 21.61
CA ASN A 191 5.21 10.15 23.05
C ASN A 191 5.98 11.34 23.66
N SER A 192 5.76 11.61 24.94
CA SER A 192 6.46 12.67 25.68
C SER A 192 7.98 12.47 25.76
N ASP A 193 8.48 11.25 25.56
CA ASP A 193 9.91 10.93 25.51
C ASP A 193 10.53 11.06 24.10
N GLY A 194 9.75 11.53 23.12
CA GLY A 194 10.17 11.68 21.72
C GLY A 194 10.14 10.39 20.89
N THR A 195 9.77 9.24 21.48
CA THR A 195 9.58 7.99 20.73
C THR A 195 8.26 8.00 19.97
N MET A 196 8.17 7.26 18.86
CA MET A 196 6.90 7.14 18.13
C MET A 196 5.87 6.29 18.88
N ASN A 197 4.63 6.77 18.93
CA ASN A 197 3.52 6.04 19.53
C ASN A 197 2.79 5.12 18.53
N ILE A 198 1.95 4.20 19.00
CA ILE A 198 1.03 3.44 18.14
C ILE A 198 -0.23 4.28 17.91
N GLY A 199 -0.63 4.42 16.64
CA GLY A 199 -1.80 5.22 16.27
C GLY A 199 -1.82 5.54 14.79
N TYR A 200 -2.32 6.73 14.44
CA TYR A 200 -2.21 7.28 13.08
C TYR A 200 -1.63 8.69 13.15
N ALA A 201 -2.46 9.74 13.03
CA ALA A 201 -2.06 11.13 13.25
C ALA A 201 -1.94 11.50 14.74
N TYR A 202 -2.56 10.72 15.61
CA TYR A 202 -2.54 10.85 17.07
C TYR A 202 -2.45 9.45 17.72
N PRO A 203 -2.15 9.33 19.04
CA PRO A 203 -2.03 8.05 19.71
C PRO A 203 -3.39 7.33 19.75
N ASN A 204 -3.44 6.10 19.26
CA ASN A 204 -4.66 5.29 19.28
C ASN A 204 -4.33 3.81 19.29
N MET A 205 -4.39 3.17 20.46
CA MET A 205 -4.08 1.74 20.61
C MET A 205 -5.09 0.80 19.94
N TYR A 206 -6.28 1.27 19.57
CA TYR A 206 -7.21 0.44 18.81
C TYR A 206 -6.68 0.15 17.39
N MET A 207 -5.77 0.98 16.87
CA MET A 207 -5.14 0.81 15.56
C MET A 207 -4.19 -0.39 15.48
N SER A 208 -3.77 -0.92 16.62
CA SER A 208 -2.81 -2.02 16.70
C SER A 208 -3.33 -3.26 15.97
N GLU A 209 -2.40 -4.05 15.47
CA GLU A 209 -2.58 -5.39 14.95
C GLU A 209 -1.83 -6.37 15.86
N ASP A 210 -2.21 -7.65 15.83
CA ASP A 210 -1.71 -8.66 16.79
C ASP A 210 -0.19 -8.86 16.74
N TYR A 211 0.45 -8.47 15.62
CA TYR A 211 1.90 -8.50 15.44
C TYR A 211 2.60 -7.18 15.76
N ASN A 212 1.88 -6.14 16.16
CA ASN A 212 2.51 -4.86 16.48
C ASN A 212 3.21 -4.90 17.84
N SER A 213 4.45 -4.45 17.86
CA SER A 213 5.22 -4.12 19.05
C SER A 213 5.56 -2.62 19.06
N ARG A 214 6.19 -2.14 20.13
CA ARG A 214 6.70 -0.76 20.21
C ARG A 214 7.68 -0.42 19.08
N GLN A 215 8.35 -1.42 18.50
CA GLN A 215 9.28 -1.22 17.39
C GLN A 215 8.60 -1.17 16.02
N SER A 216 7.35 -1.65 15.89
CA SER A 216 6.69 -1.76 14.58
C SER A 216 6.48 -0.40 13.90
N VAL A 217 6.29 0.67 14.67
CA VAL A 217 6.13 2.03 14.12
C VAL A 217 7.37 2.53 13.36
N TYR A 218 8.55 1.95 13.60
CA TYR A 218 9.78 2.30 12.89
C TYR A 218 9.90 1.69 11.49
N TRP A 219 8.92 0.89 11.04
CA TRP A 219 8.79 0.55 9.62
C TRP A 219 8.62 1.80 8.74
N CYS A 220 8.18 2.91 9.33
CA CYS A 220 8.17 4.23 8.72
C CYS A 220 9.55 4.63 8.14
N LEU A 221 10.66 4.17 8.75
CA LEU A 221 12.03 4.48 8.32
C LEU A 221 12.37 3.93 6.92
N LYS A 222 11.58 3.01 6.37
CA LYS A 222 11.69 2.63 4.96
C LYS A 222 11.48 3.80 4.01
N SER A 223 10.71 4.81 4.42
CA SER A 223 10.58 6.06 3.68
C SER A 223 11.92 6.81 3.55
N PHE A 224 12.92 6.51 4.38
CA PHE A 224 14.22 7.20 4.41
C PHE A 224 15.34 6.49 3.63
N VAL A 225 15.08 5.37 2.94
CA VAL A 225 16.15 4.65 2.21
C VAL A 225 16.81 5.48 1.10
N VAL A 226 16.17 6.56 0.65
CA VAL A 226 16.76 7.54 -0.29
C VAL A 226 18.03 8.21 0.27
N LEU A 227 18.24 8.20 1.59
CA LEU A 227 19.49 8.66 2.22
C LEU A 227 20.69 7.77 1.85
N GLY A 228 20.46 6.59 1.28
CA GLY A 228 21.52 5.75 0.72
C GLY A 228 22.07 6.24 -0.62
N LEU A 229 21.48 7.29 -1.22
CA LEU A 229 22.01 7.90 -2.43
C LEU A 229 23.36 8.62 -2.16
N PRO A 230 24.30 8.63 -3.12
CA PRO A 230 25.53 9.41 -3.03
C PRO A 230 25.29 10.90 -2.76
N SER A 231 26.23 11.58 -2.10
CA SER A 231 26.10 12.99 -1.73
C SER A 231 25.98 13.94 -2.94
N ASP A 232 26.46 13.53 -4.10
CA ASP A 232 26.42 14.27 -5.37
C ASP A 232 25.25 13.85 -6.28
N HIS A 233 24.39 12.93 -5.84
CA HIS A 233 23.28 12.45 -6.66
C HIS A 233 22.30 13.58 -7.04
N PRO A 234 21.81 13.67 -8.30
CA PRO A 234 20.93 14.75 -8.77
C PRO A 234 19.63 14.92 -7.98
N PHE A 235 19.18 13.88 -7.26
CA PHE A 235 18.01 13.95 -6.37
C PHE A 235 18.12 15.10 -5.35
N TRP A 236 19.33 15.39 -4.87
CA TRP A 236 19.53 16.44 -3.87
C TRP A 236 19.32 17.84 -4.44
N THR A 237 19.69 18.06 -5.70
CA THR A 237 19.71 19.39 -6.34
C THR A 237 18.55 19.65 -7.29
N VAL A 238 17.91 18.61 -7.85
CA VAL A 238 16.75 18.76 -8.73
C VAL A 238 15.61 19.49 -8.01
N GLN A 239 14.91 20.36 -8.71
CA GLN A 239 13.74 21.05 -8.18
C GLN A 239 12.61 20.05 -7.91
N GLU A 240 11.87 20.28 -6.82
CA GLU A 240 10.64 19.53 -6.55
C GLU A 240 9.57 19.96 -7.57
N GLU A 241 9.03 19.01 -8.31
CA GLU A 241 7.92 19.28 -9.24
C GLU A 241 6.57 19.22 -8.50
N PRO A 242 5.54 19.91 -9.04
CA PRO A 242 4.20 19.89 -8.45
C PRO A 242 3.57 18.49 -8.50
N HIS A 243 2.49 18.32 -7.75
CA HIS A 243 1.74 17.06 -7.76
C HIS A 243 1.28 16.73 -9.20
N PRO A 244 1.40 15.46 -9.67
CA PRO A 244 1.10 15.10 -11.07
C PRO A 244 -0.31 15.46 -11.54
N ILE A 245 -1.24 15.62 -10.59
CA ILE A 245 -2.62 16.01 -10.89
C ILE A 245 -2.72 17.35 -11.65
N TYR A 246 -1.83 18.31 -11.38
CA TYR A 246 -1.84 19.61 -12.04
C TYR A 246 -1.43 19.54 -13.51
N ALA A 247 -0.79 18.45 -13.93
CA ALA A 247 -0.44 18.19 -15.33
C ALA A 247 -1.55 17.47 -16.11
N LEU A 248 -2.65 17.06 -15.46
CA LEU A 248 -3.68 16.23 -16.12
C LEU A 248 -4.62 17.02 -17.02
N ASN A 249 -4.99 18.27 -16.72
CA ASN A 249 -5.65 19.19 -17.67
C ASN A 249 -6.01 20.55 -17.02
N PRO A 250 -5.58 21.70 -17.57
CA PRO A 250 -6.05 23.03 -17.14
C PRO A 250 -7.45 23.40 -17.65
N THR A 251 -7.97 22.69 -18.66
CA THR A 251 -9.18 23.10 -19.42
C THR A 251 -10.24 21.99 -19.59
N ALA A 252 -10.01 20.79 -19.07
CA ALA A 252 -11.03 19.74 -19.14
C ALA A 252 -12.15 20.04 -18.13
N ARG A 253 -13.33 20.37 -18.66
CA ARG A 253 -14.56 20.45 -17.86
C ARG A 253 -14.91 19.04 -17.36
N HIS A 254 -14.38 18.67 -16.19
CA HIS A 254 -14.92 17.71 -15.22
C HIS A 254 -15.32 16.28 -15.69
N PRO A 255 -14.35 15.44 -16.10
CA PRO A 255 -14.45 14.01 -15.77
C PRO A 255 -13.19 13.37 -15.15
N ASP A 256 -12.03 14.03 -15.15
CA ASP A 256 -10.75 13.43 -14.70
C ASP A 256 -10.57 13.34 -13.17
N THR A 257 -11.65 13.57 -12.40
CA THR A 257 -11.64 13.60 -10.93
C THR A 257 -11.99 12.28 -10.28
N ALA A 258 -12.29 11.25 -11.06
CA ALA A 258 -12.49 9.89 -10.58
C ALA A 258 -11.77 8.91 -11.51
N TRP A 259 -10.90 8.08 -10.94
CA TRP A 259 -10.08 7.16 -11.70
C TRP A 259 -10.37 5.72 -11.26
N LEU A 260 -10.61 4.84 -12.23
CA LEU A 260 -10.85 3.42 -11.96
C LEU A 260 -9.55 2.70 -11.69
N PHE A 261 -9.57 1.87 -10.66
CA PHE A 261 -8.51 0.94 -10.33
C PHE A 261 -9.12 -0.47 -10.25
N PRO A 262 -9.19 -1.21 -11.37
CA PRO A 262 -9.91 -2.47 -11.41
C PRO A 262 -9.29 -3.55 -10.53
N ALA A 263 -7.98 -3.80 -10.62
CA ALA A 263 -7.29 -4.78 -9.77
C ALA A 263 -7.52 -4.60 -8.24
N PRO A 264 -7.37 -3.40 -7.63
CA PRO A 264 -7.69 -3.23 -6.22
C PRO A 264 -9.18 -3.03 -5.95
N HIS A 265 -10.07 -3.10 -6.95
CA HIS A 265 -11.52 -2.90 -6.80
C HIS A 265 -11.88 -1.52 -6.20
N GLN A 266 -11.31 -0.45 -6.75
CA GLN A 266 -11.43 0.90 -6.21
C GLN A 266 -11.70 1.97 -7.28
N ILE A 267 -12.27 3.10 -6.84
CA ILE A 267 -12.30 4.36 -7.60
C ILE A 267 -11.63 5.43 -6.76
N VAL A 268 -10.55 6.01 -7.23
CA VAL A 268 -9.86 7.09 -6.52
C VAL A 268 -10.35 8.43 -7.04
N CYS A 269 -10.82 9.27 -6.13
CA CYS A 269 -11.49 10.52 -6.42
C CYS A 269 -10.67 11.70 -5.90
N HIS A 270 -10.60 12.77 -6.69
CA HIS A 270 -9.97 14.02 -6.32
C HIS A 270 -10.81 15.19 -6.76
N SER A 271 -11.12 16.06 -5.81
CA SER A 271 -11.72 17.37 -6.06
C SER A 271 -10.88 18.47 -5.42
N GLU A 272 -11.17 19.72 -5.75
CA GLU A 272 -10.53 20.88 -5.10
C GLU A 272 -10.65 20.83 -3.56
N GLU A 273 -11.77 20.31 -3.05
CA GLU A 273 -12.08 20.30 -1.62
C GLU A 273 -11.71 18.98 -0.92
N HIS A 274 -11.63 17.87 -1.67
CA HIS A 274 -11.56 16.55 -1.07
C HIS A 274 -10.85 15.52 -1.95
N HIS A 275 -9.94 14.77 -1.35
CA HIS A 275 -9.30 13.60 -1.95
C HIS A 275 -9.58 12.31 -1.18
N TYR A 276 -10.17 11.32 -1.84
CA TYR A 276 -10.72 10.11 -1.22
C TYR A 276 -10.76 8.93 -2.19
N LEU A 277 -11.01 7.72 -1.69
CA LEU A 277 -11.25 6.54 -2.54
C LEU A 277 -12.57 5.86 -2.16
N LEU A 278 -13.19 5.24 -3.15
CA LEU A 278 -14.33 4.33 -3.02
C LEU A 278 -13.84 2.88 -3.13
N SER A 279 -14.25 1.99 -2.21
CA SER A 279 -13.76 0.60 -2.14
C SER A 279 -14.91 -0.42 -2.18
N ALA A 280 -14.89 -1.30 -3.18
CA ALA A 280 -15.95 -2.29 -3.38
C ALA A 280 -15.53 -3.75 -3.17
N GLY A 281 -14.25 -4.08 -3.18
CA GLY A 281 -13.84 -5.50 -3.25
C GLY A 281 -12.72 -5.93 -2.31
N GLN A 282 -12.20 -5.03 -1.50
CA GLN A 282 -11.06 -5.32 -0.62
C GLN A 282 -11.52 -6.05 0.63
N MET A 283 -10.79 -7.11 1.02
CA MET A 283 -11.09 -7.91 2.21
C MET A 283 -9.96 -8.86 2.58
N THR A 284 -10.07 -9.43 3.77
CA THR A 284 -9.26 -10.58 4.19
C THR A 284 -10.01 -11.43 5.21
N THR A 285 -9.75 -12.73 5.21
CA THR A 285 -10.19 -13.66 6.26
C THR A 285 -9.14 -13.81 7.37
N GLN A 286 -7.96 -13.21 7.22
CA GLN A 286 -6.98 -13.10 8.29
C GLN A 286 -7.55 -12.31 9.45
N MET A 287 -7.24 -12.70 10.68
CA MET A 287 -7.84 -12.13 11.89
C MET A 287 -7.11 -10.87 12.35
N PHE A 288 -6.90 -9.89 11.45
CA PHE A 288 -6.38 -8.59 11.88
C PHE A 288 -7.46 -7.85 12.69
N LYS A 289 -7.07 -7.26 13.82
CA LYS A 289 -7.94 -6.35 14.57
C LYS A 289 -8.54 -5.29 13.65
N ALA A 290 -9.87 -5.14 13.73
CA ALA A 290 -10.66 -4.19 12.95
C ALA A 290 -10.55 -4.34 11.41
N ARG A 291 -10.30 -5.55 10.88
CA ARG A 291 -10.15 -5.77 9.43
C ARG A 291 -11.32 -5.24 8.58
N GLU A 292 -12.55 -5.29 9.09
CA GLU A 292 -13.73 -4.77 8.38
C GLU A 292 -13.70 -3.24 8.27
N ALA A 293 -13.21 -2.53 9.30
CA ALA A 293 -13.01 -1.08 9.20
C ALA A 293 -11.82 -0.72 8.28
N LYS A 294 -10.85 -1.63 8.16
CA LYS A 294 -9.64 -1.42 7.36
C LYS A 294 -9.82 -1.67 5.86
N TYR A 295 -10.76 -2.55 5.49
CA TYR A 295 -11.00 -2.94 4.11
C TYR A 295 -12.46 -2.82 3.64
N GLY A 296 -13.42 -2.90 4.57
CA GLY A 296 -14.85 -3.05 4.28
C GLY A 296 -15.67 -1.76 4.14
N LYS A 297 -15.14 -0.60 4.56
CA LYS A 297 -15.81 0.69 4.32
C LYS A 297 -15.93 1.00 2.84
N PHE A 298 -16.98 1.73 2.49
CA PHE A 298 -17.24 2.20 1.13
C PHE A 298 -16.35 3.35 0.72
N ALA A 299 -15.95 4.22 1.66
CA ALA A 299 -15.12 5.38 1.37
C ALA A 299 -14.04 5.63 2.43
N TYR A 300 -12.86 6.06 2.00
CA TYR A 300 -11.75 6.48 2.85
C TYR A 300 -11.24 7.83 2.37
N SER A 301 -10.95 8.74 3.30
CA SER A 301 -10.62 10.15 3.01
C SER A 301 -9.22 10.50 3.50
N SER A 302 -8.46 11.22 2.69
CA SER A 302 -7.17 11.78 3.10
C SER A 302 -7.29 12.94 4.10
N ALA A 303 -8.48 13.55 4.23
CA ALA A 303 -8.74 14.66 5.13
C ALA A 303 -9.25 14.22 6.51
N PHE A 304 -9.96 13.09 6.58
CA PHE A 304 -10.54 12.58 7.81
C PHE A 304 -9.70 11.48 8.45
N GLY A 305 -9.78 11.38 9.78
CA GLY A 305 -9.05 10.38 10.55
C GLY A 305 -9.42 8.94 10.18
N TYR A 306 -8.53 8.01 10.51
CA TYR A 306 -8.78 6.59 10.27
C TYR A 306 -9.58 5.97 11.41
N SER A 307 -10.91 6.10 11.38
CA SER A 307 -11.75 5.58 12.45
C SER A 307 -11.84 4.07 12.42
N ILE A 308 -11.88 3.48 13.61
CA ILE A 308 -11.83 2.04 13.82
C ILE A 308 -12.67 1.71 15.06
N PRO A 309 -13.24 0.49 15.12
CA PRO A 309 -14.08 0.09 16.22
C PRO A 309 -13.31 -0.02 17.54
N THR A 310 -13.98 0.34 18.63
CA THR A 310 -13.52 0.13 20.01
C THR A 310 -14.20 -1.06 20.69
N GLY A 311 -15.25 -1.59 20.07
CA GLY A 311 -16.09 -2.67 20.59
C GLY A 311 -17.14 -3.12 19.56
N VAL A 312 -18.24 -3.72 20.03
CA VAL A 312 -19.24 -4.40 19.17
C VAL A 312 -20.61 -3.72 19.17
N GLU A 313 -20.86 -2.78 20.08
CA GLU A 313 -22.09 -1.99 20.12
C GLU A 313 -22.13 -0.92 19.03
N LEU A 314 -23.32 -0.46 18.63
CA LEU A 314 -23.48 0.51 17.54
C LEU A 314 -22.60 1.78 17.70
N HIS A 315 -22.51 2.29 18.93
CA HIS A 315 -21.71 3.48 19.26
C HIS A 315 -20.19 3.18 19.32
N GLN A 316 -19.80 1.90 19.28
CA GLN A 316 -18.41 1.43 19.36
C GLN A 316 -17.86 0.95 18.01
N ILE A 317 -18.72 0.56 17.06
CA ILE A 317 -18.27 -0.07 15.80
C ILE A 317 -17.71 0.91 14.76
N ALA A 318 -17.81 2.22 14.99
CA ALA A 318 -17.42 3.27 14.03
C ALA A 318 -18.02 3.02 12.63
N PRO A 319 -19.36 3.14 12.47
CA PRO A 319 -20.05 2.73 11.24
C PRO A 319 -19.98 3.77 10.11
N GLU A 320 -19.12 4.78 10.19
CA GLU A 320 -19.02 5.78 9.13
C GLU A 320 -18.56 5.16 7.81
N SER A 321 -19.12 5.67 6.72
CA SER A 321 -18.88 5.15 5.37
C SER A 321 -19.10 3.64 5.24
N THR A 322 -19.93 3.03 6.09
CA THR A 322 -20.23 1.59 6.07
C THR A 322 -21.74 1.37 6.23
N LEU A 323 -22.26 0.34 5.58
CA LEU A 323 -23.61 -0.14 5.86
C LEU A 323 -23.55 -1.14 7.01
N THR A 324 -24.35 -0.90 8.04
CA THR A 324 -24.45 -1.76 9.22
C THR A 324 -25.87 -2.29 9.34
N VAL A 325 -26.02 -3.58 9.63
CA VAL A 325 -27.30 -4.26 9.78
C VAL A 325 -27.38 -4.96 11.13
N LYS A 326 -28.53 -4.89 11.78
CA LYS A 326 -28.90 -5.71 12.93
C LYS A 326 -30.09 -6.58 12.51
N LEU A 327 -29.98 -7.88 12.69
CA LEU A 327 -30.97 -8.84 12.18
C LEU A 327 -31.98 -9.27 13.25
N ASP A 328 -31.54 -9.33 14.50
CA ASP A 328 -32.35 -9.68 15.66
C ASP A 328 -32.12 -8.63 16.76
N ASP A 329 -33.13 -8.35 17.59
CA ASP A 329 -33.05 -7.31 18.64
C ASP A 329 -31.93 -7.56 19.67
N ASP A 330 -31.56 -8.82 19.91
CA ASP A 330 -30.45 -9.21 20.79
C ASP A 330 -29.17 -9.59 20.03
N GLY A 331 -29.18 -9.52 18.70
CA GLY A 331 -28.07 -9.90 17.85
C GLY A 331 -26.98 -8.82 17.74
N PRO A 332 -25.72 -9.19 17.44
CA PRO A 332 -24.66 -8.21 17.23
C PRO A 332 -24.88 -7.43 15.93
N TRP A 333 -24.40 -6.18 15.90
CA TRP A 333 -24.32 -5.41 14.67
C TRP A 333 -23.36 -6.05 13.68
N ARG A 334 -23.78 -6.14 12.42
CA ARG A 334 -22.99 -6.66 11.30
C ARG A 334 -22.60 -5.52 10.38
N VAL A 335 -21.30 -5.27 10.27
CA VAL A 335 -20.74 -4.37 9.27
C VAL A 335 -20.40 -5.14 7.99
N ARG A 336 -20.32 -4.41 6.88
CA ARG A 336 -19.90 -4.96 5.60
C ARG A 336 -18.58 -5.74 5.71
N SER A 337 -18.60 -6.99 5.27
CA SER A 337 -17.43 -7.87 5.22
C SER A 337 -17.50 -8.82 4.02
N GLN A 338 -16.33 -9.29 3.58
CA GLN A 338 -16.19 -10.29 2.51
C GLN A 338 -17.04 -9.98 1.24
N PRO A 339 -16.92 -8.79 0.63
CA PRO A 339 -17.65 -8.48 -0.58
C PRO A 339 -17.25 -9.41 -1.74
N PHE A 340 -18.22 -9.67 -2.62
CA PHE A 340 -18.09 -10.51 -3.81
C PHE A 340 -18.85 -9.89 -4.98
N ASP A 341 -18.69 -10.47 -6.17
CA ASP A 341 -19.38 -10.03 -7.39
C ASP A 341 -19.17 -8.52 -7.66
N VAL A 342 -17.89 -8.13 -7.70
CA VAL A 342 -17.47 -6.75 -7.95
C VAL A 342 -17.56 -6.46 -9.44
N ARG A 343 -18.21 -5.36 -9.81
CA ARG A 343 -18.40 -4.94 -11.19
C ARG A 343 -18.14 -3.47 -11.36
N PHE A 344 -17.59 -3.11 -12.52
CA PHE A 344 -17.39 -1.74 -12.94
C PHE A 344 -18.39 -1.41 -14.03
N ASP A 345 -19.13 -0.32 -13.86
CA ASP A 345 -20.13 0.13 -14.80
C ASP A 345 -19.99 1.64 -15.02
N THR A 346 -20.60 2.14 -16.10
CA THR A 346 -20.70 3.57 -16.36
C THR A 346 -22.16 4.00 -16.19
N ILE A 347 -22.41 4.98 -15.33
CA ILE A 347 -23.77 5.45 -15.02
C ILE A 347 -24.01 6.81 -15.69
N PRO A 348 -25.13 6.98 -16.42
CA PRO A 348 -25.52 8.27 -16.93
C PRO A 348 -25.98 9.18 -15.79
N ILE A 349 -25.44 10.39 -15.74
CA ILE A 349 -25.80 11.40 -14.75
C ILE A 349 -26.48 12.60 -15.40
N HIS A 350 -27.46 13.15 -14.70
CA HIS A 350 -28.16 14.37 -15.07
C HIS A 350 -27.96 15.39 -13.96
N SER A 351 -27.23 16.46 -14.25
CA SER A 351 -26.92 17.54 -13.29
C SER A 351 -27.40 18.88 -13.81
N ALA A 352 -27.37 19.91 -12.95
CA ALA A 352 -27.63 21.30 -13.34
C ALA A 352 -26.69 21.79 -14.45
N LYS A 353 -25.52 21.15 -14.63
CA LYS A 353 -24.52 21.47 -15.66
C LYS A 353 -24.65 20.63 -16.94
N GLY A 354 -25.66 19.76 -17.03
CA GLY A 354 -25.94 18.93 -18.21
C GLY A 354 -25.89 17.42 -17.96
N ARG A 355 -25.92 16.65 -19.05
CA ARG A 355 -25.81 15.19 -19.04
C ARG A 355 -24.35 14.76 -19.12
N GLY A 356 -23.98 13.74 -18.37
CA GLY A 356 -22.63 13.17 -18.37
C GLY A 356 -22.66 11.68 -18.03
N HIS A 357 -21.47 11.10 -17.90
CA HIS A 357 -21.29 9.72 -17.49
C HIS A 357 -20.24 9.67 -16.39
N LEU A 358 -20.45 8.82 -15.38
CA LEU A 358 -19.47 8.57 -14.33
C LEU A 358 -19.13 7.08 -14.24
N PRO A 359 -17.88 6.76 -13.90
CA PRO A 359 -17.56 5.42 -13.47
C PRO A 359 -18.31 5.09 -12.17
N SER A 360 -18.66 3.83 -11.99
CA SER A 360 -19.26 3.31 -10.77
C SER A 360 -18.70 1.93 -10.48
N ILE A 361 -18.77 1.53 -9.21
CA ILE A 361 -18.32 0.23 -8.76
C ILE A 361 -19.38 -0.41 -7.87
N THR A 362 -19.83 -1.60 -8.25
CA THR A 362 -20.87 -2.35 -7.55
C THR A 362 -20.26 -3.56 -6.87
N SER A 363 -20.74 -3.90 -5.67
CA SER A 363 -20.39 -5.16 -5.02
C SER A 363 -21.57 -5.70 -4.20
N LYS A 364 -21.52 -6.99 -3.89
CA LYS A 364 -22.48 -7.65 -3.02
C LYS A 364 -21.81 -8.13 -1.74
N TRP A 365 -22.57 -8.26 -0.66
CA TRP A 365 -22.14 -8.93 0.55
C TRP A 365 -23.32 -9.61 1.26
N ARG A 366 -23.01 -10.53 2.17
CA ARG A 366 -24.00 -11.24 2.99
C ARG A 366 -23.72 -10.93 4.46
N PRO A 367 -24.66 -10.29 5.18
CA PRO A 367 -24.50 -10.03 6.62
C PRO A 367 -24.37 -11.31 7.43
N VAL A 368 -25.14 -12.35 7.07
CA VAL A 368 -25.15 -13.65 7.70
C VAL A 368 -25.31 -14.72 6.62
N LYS A 369 -24.50 -15.79 6.70
CA LYS A 369 -24.48 -16.87 5.69
C LYS A 369 -25.71 -17.78 5.73
N SER A 370 -26.37 -17.89 6.87
CA SER A 370 -27.54 -18.76 7.06
C SER A 370 -28.84 -18.15 6.55
N LEU A 371 -28.86 -16.84 6.23
CA LEU A 371 -30.01 -16.16 5.65
C LEU A 371 -29.79 -15.97 4.16
N ASP A 372 -30.85 -16.14 3.37
CA ASP A 372 -30.86 -15.76 1.95
C ASP A 372 -31.04 -14.24 1.79
N LEU A 373 -30.14 -13.49 2.41
CA LEU A 373 -30.10 -12.03 2.35
C LEU A 373 -28.78 -11.60 1.71
N THR A 374 -28.87 -11.00 0.53
CA THR A 374 -27.74 -10.39 -0.16
C THR A 374 -27.99 -8.90 -0.32
N ILE A 375 -27.03 -8.08 0.08
CA ILE A 375 -27.09 -6.63 -0.09
C ILE A 375 -26.16 -6.24 -1.22
N GLN A 376 -26.70 -5.56 -2.22
CA GLN A 376 -25.94 -4.96 -3.31
C GLN A 376 -25.76 -3.47 -3.05
N THR A 377 -24.55 -2.96 -3.25
CA THR A 377 -24.24 -1.54 -3.15
C THR A 377 -23.48 -1.08 -4.37
N THR A 378 -23.95 0.00 -5.00
CA THR A 378 -23.29 0.69 -6.11
C THR A 378 -22.72 2.01 -5.60
N LEU A 379 -21.42 2.17 -5.72
CA LEU A 379 -20.70 3.39 -5.35
C LEU A 379 -20.48 4.24 -6.59
N VAL A 380 -20.84 5.52 -6.48
CA VAL A 380 -20.72 6.52 -7.54
C VAL A 380 -19.90 7.68 -6.99
N PRO A 381 -18.86 8.15 -7.69
CA PRO A 381 -18.11 9.35 -7.32
C PRO A 381 -19.03 10.57 -7.19
N LEU A 382 -18.66 11.50 -6.32
CA LEU A 382 -19.35 12.77 -6.22
C LEU A 382 -19.11 13.58 -7.49
N THR A 383 -20.17 14.14 -8.05
CA THR A 383 -20.10 15.15 -9.10
C THR A 383 -19.95 16.52 -8.48
N TYR A 384 -19.18 17.40 -9.08
CA TYR A 384 -19.16 18.81 -8.68
C TYR A 384 -20.57 19.40 -8.80
N HIS A 385 -21.13 19.84 -7.66
CA HIS A 385 -22.38 20.61 -7.62
C HIS A 385 -22.26 21.89 -8.44
#